data_AF-A0A420TZR5-F1
#
_entry.id   AF-A0A420TZR5-F1
#
_cell.length_a   1.000
_cell.length_b   1.000
_cell.length_c   1.000
_cell.angle_alpha   90.00
_cell.angle_beta   90.00
_cell.angle_gamma   90.00
#
_symmetry.space_group_name_H-M   'P 1'
#
loop_
_entity.id
_entity.type
_entity.pdbx_description
1 polymer ?
#
loop_
_entity_poly.entity_id
_entity_poly.type
_entity_poly.pdbx_seq_one_letter_code
_entity_poly.pdbx_strand_id
1 'polypeptide(L)'
;MKHTIEAEQELEAGTSYWDCFKGANLRRTEISCVAFMCQQFEGTAITGNAVYFFTQAVVGIETAYNLFVVSLALSCVGVVMSWYLIYRFGRRSLYLFELWTSFIGLLAVATAATISNSQKSSYAQASIVICSVLIRFATAGPVCYAILAEISSVSLRSKTISIARVTYYISQIVCNTLQTYLISPNELNLKGKSGWVSSRSFILLILWAYFRLPETKGRFFEEIDFLFANRVPARKFRVTNVDPFDSTGTKEDEKA
;
A
#
# COMPACT_ATOMS: atom_id res chain seq x y z
N MET A 1 -14.01 19.30 22.66
CA MET A 1 -14.05 17.82 22.58
C MET A 1 -15.48 17.28 22.60
N LYS A 2 -16.31 17.53 23.64
CA LYS A 2 -17.73 17.09 23.64
C LYS A 2 -18.52 17.52 22.38
N HIS A 3 -18.45 18.81 22.04
CA HIS A 3 -19.16 19.36 20.87
C HIS A 3 -18.70 18.78 19.52
N THR A 4 -17.44 18.33 19.43
CA THR A 4 -16.89 17.72 18.20
C THR A 4 -17.34 16.26 18.08
N ILE A 5 -17.39 15.54 19.20
CA ILE A 5 -17.87 14.15 19.27
C ILE A 5 -19.38 14.11 18.96
N GLU A 6 -20.16 15.04 19.50
CA GLU A 6 -21.59 15.14 19.23
C GLU A 6 -21.85 15.41 17.74
N ALA A 7 -21.09 16.32 17.12
CA ALA A 7 -21.19 16.57 15.68
C ALA A 7 -20.78 15.35 14.82
N GLU A 8 -19.73 14.61 15.21
CA GLU A 8 -19.36 13.35 14.53
C GLU A 8 -20.43 12.27 14.69
N GLN A 9 -21.02 12.15 15.89
CA GLN A 9 -22.10 11.20 16.17
C GLN A 9 -23.36 11.54 15.36
N GLU A 10 -23.71 12.82 15.21
CA GLU A 10 -24.81 13.26 14.35
C GLU A 10 -24.56 12.95 12.87
N LEU A 11 -23.33 13.16 12.38
CA LEU A 11 -22.93 12.79 11.02
C LEU A 11 -22.93 11.28 10.79
N GLU A 12 -22.61 10.48 11.81
CA GLU A 12 -22.58 9.02 11.73
C GLU A 12 -23.97 8.38 11.91
N ALA A 13 -24.87 8.99 12.70
CA ALA A 13 -26.16 8.43 13.13
C ALA A 13 -27.11 8.04 11.98
N GLY A 14 -26.93 8.63 10.80
CA GLY A 14 -27.73 8.34 9.60
C GLY A 14 -27.06 7.44 8.55
N THR A 15 -25.81 7.01 8.77
CA THR A 15 -25.02 6.35 7.72
C THR A 15 -24.94 4.84 7.88
N SER A 16 -25.07 4.11 6.77
CA SER A 16 -24.97 2.64 6.71
C SER A 16 -23.68 2.20 6.00
N TYR A 17 -23.25 0.95 6.22
CA TYR A 17 -22.16 0.35 5.45
C TYR A 17 -22.44 0.30 3.95
N TRP A 18 -23.72 0.22 3.56
CA TRP A 18 -24.12 0.28 2.16
C TRP A 18 -23.79 1.62 1.49
N ASP A 19 -23.69 2.70 2.26
CA ASP A 19 -23.38 4.03 1.70
C ASP A 19 -21.92 4.18 1.30
N CYS A 20 -21.03 3.32 1.81
CA CYS A 20 -19.66 3.18 1.33
C CYS A 20 -19.61 2.69 -0.13
N PHE A 21 -20.62 1.94 -0.59
CA PHE A 21 -20.66 1.36 -1.93
C PHE A 21 -21.49 2.18 -2.93
N LYS A 22 -21.97 3.36 -2.55
CA LYS A 22 -22.80 4.23 -3.41
C LYS A 22 -22.01 5.38 -4.01
N GLY A 23 -22.26 5.67 -5.29
CA GLY A 23 -21.80 6.89 -5.96
C GLY A 23 -20.29 7.12 -5.88
N ALA A 24 -19.90 8.32 -5.42
CA ALA A 24 -18.49 8.70 -5.28
C ALA A 24 -17.77 7.94 -4.15
N ASN A 25 -18.49 7.46 -3.14
CA ASN A 25 -17.92 6.72 -2.02
C ASN A 25 -17.42 5.35 -2.42
N LEU A 26 -18.04 4.71 -3.43
CA LEU A 26 -17.56 3.42 -3.96
C LEU A 26 -16.10 3.49 -4.37
N ARG A 27 -15.72 4.56 -5.09
CA ARG A 27 -14.34 4.78 -5.53
C ARG A 27 -13.41 5.05 -4.34
N ARG A 28 -13.87 5.78 -3.32
CA ARG A 28 -13.08 6.03 -2.10
C ARG A 28 -12.82 4.74 -1.35
N THR A 29 -13.86 3.93 -1.17
CA THR A 29 -13.77 2.62 -0.50
C THR A 29 -12.91 1.64 -1.31
N GLU A 30 -13.03 1.60 -2.64
CA GLU A 30 -12.11 0.85 -3.52
C GLU A 30 -10.65 1.23 -3.25
N ILE A 31 -10.33 2.53 -3.32
CA ILE A 31 -8.95 3.01 -3.13
C ILE A 31 -8.41 2.64 -1.74
N SER A 32 -9.23 2.85 -0.70
CA SER A 32 -8.90 2.48 0.67
C SER A 32 -8.63 0.97 0.83
N CYS A 33 -9.49 0.12 0.26
CA CYS A 33 -9.35 -1.33 0.34
C CYS A 33 -8.12 -1.83 -0.41
N VAL A 34 -7.93 -1.38 -1.65
CA VAL A 34 -6.81 -1.83 -2.47
C VAL A 34 -5.48 -1.31 -1.92
N ALA A 35 -5.42 -0.05 -1.46
CA ALA A 35 -4.19 0.51 -0.87
C ALA A 35 -3.71 -0.31 0.34
N PHE A 36 -4.62 -0.77 1.19
CA PHE A 36 -4.31 -1.65 2.31
C PHE A 36 -3.97 -3.07 1.85
N MET A 37 -4.74 -3.64 0.92
CA MET A 37 -4.50 -4.97 0.37
C MET A 37 -3.09 -5.08 -0.23
N CYS A 38 -2.61 -4.07 -0.95
CA CYS A 38 -1.26 -4.05 -1.53
C CYS A 38 -0.16 -4.30 -0.49
N GLN A 39 -0.28 -3.74 0.72
CA GLN A 39 0.72 -3.95 1.79
C GLN A 39 0.90 -5.43 2.11
N GLN A 40 -0.17 -6.20 2.01
CA GLN A 40 -0.14 -7.62 2.33
C GLN A 40 0.43 -8.46 1.19
N PHE A 41 0.08 -8.14 -0.05
CA PHE A 41 0.70 -8.76 -1.23
C PHE A 41 2.21 -8.55 -1.20
N GLU A 42 2.66 -7.35 -0.85
CA GLU A 42 4.07 -7.02 -0.74
C GLU A 42 4.74 -7.71 0.45
N GLY A 43 4.22 -7.51 1.65
CA GLY A 43 4.81 -8.04 2.88
C GLY A 43 4.93 -9.56 2.88
N THR A 44 3.93 -10.26 2.34
CA THR A 44 3.97 -11.72 2.23
C THR A 44 5.00 -12.19 1.21
N ALA A 45 5.08 -11.53 0.06
CA ALA A 45 6.06 -11.87 -0.98
C ALA A 45 7.50 -11.67 -0.49
N ILE A 46 7.78 -10.56 0.20
CA ILE A 46 9.11 -10.26 0.72
C ILE A 46 9.46 -11.23 1.85
N THR A 47 8.57 -11.41 2.83
CA THR A 47 8.84 -12.25 4.02
C THR A 47 8.91 -13.74 3.68
N GLY A 48 8.04 -14.24 2.81
CA GLY A 48 8.06 -15.63 2.36
C GLY A 48 9.37 -15.99 1.66
N ASN A 49 9.84 -15.11 0.77
CA ASN A 49 11.14 -15.27 0.13
C ASN A 49 12.29 -15.15 1.16
N ALA A 50 12.24 -14.19 2.09
CA ALA A 50 13.25 -14.00 3.12
C ALA A 50 13.48 -15.26 3.97
N VAL A 51 12.41 -15.90 4.47
CA VAL A 51 12.48 -17.11 5.30
C VAL A 51 13.08 -18.29 4.53
N TYR A 52 12.71 -18.46 3.26
CA TYR A 52 13.30 -19.47 2.39
C TYR A 52 14.81 -19.26 2.21
N PHE A 53 15.25 -18.02 1.98
CA PHE A 53 16.67 -17.74 1.79
C PHE A 53 17.47 -17.86 3.08
N PHE A 54 16.96 -17.35 4.21
CA PHE A 54 17.65 -17.46 5.49
C PHE A 54 17.80 -18.92 5.97
N THR A 55 16.87 -19.80 5.61
CA THR A 55 16.94 -21.24 5.95
C THR A 55 17.81 -22.05 4.98
N GLN A 56 17.86 -21.69 3.69
CA GLN A 56 18.68 -22.41 2.69
C GLN A 56 20.13 -21.95 2.60
N ALA A 57 20.43 -20.73 3.01
CA ALA A 57 21.73 -20.11 2.74
C ALA A 57 22.90 -20.65 3.58
N VAL A 58 22.75 -21.78 4.29
CA VAL A 58 23.77 -22.31 5.22
C VAL A 58 24.24 -21.21 6.19
N VAL A 59 23.36 -20.25 6.48
CA VAL A 59 23.59 -19.27 7.54
C VAL A 59 23.03 -19.93 8.78
N GLY A 60 23.86 -20.13 9.80
CA GLY A 60 23.41 -20.71 11.05
C GLY A 60 22.16 -19.99 11.56
N ILE A 61 21.34 -20.70 12.34
CA ILE A 61 20.10 -20.19 12.94
C ILE A 61 20.33 -18.83 13.61
N GLU A 62 21.50 -18.64 14.23
CA GLU A 62 21.95 -17.39 14.84
C GLU A 62 22.02 -16.22 13.84
N THR A 63 22.57 -16.43 12.64
CA THR A 63 22.67 -15.36 11.64
C THR A 63 21.31 -15.00 11.06
N ALA A 64 20.45 -15.99 10.82
CA ALA A 64 19.07 -15.75 10.38
C ALA A 64 18.30 -14.91 11.42
N TYR A 65 18.45 -15.24 12.70
CA TYR A 65 17.87 -14.47 13.80
C TYR A 65 18.42 -13.03 13.85
N ASN A 66 19.74 -12.86 13.73
CA ASN A 66 20.36 -11.53 13.71
C ASN A 66 19.85 -10.67 12.54
N LEU A 67 19.69 -11.25 11.35
CA LEU A 67 19.15 -10.54 10.18
C LEU A 67 17.67 -10.16 10.36
N PHE A 68 16.89 -11.00 11.05
CA PHE A 68 15.52 -10.66 11.43
C PHE A 68 15.47 -9.47 12.40
N VAL A 69 16.30 -9.49 13.45
CA VAL A 69 16.41 -8.37 14.41
C VAL A 69 16.84 -7.07 13.72
N VAL A 70 17.82 -7.13 12.81
CA VAL A 70 18.25 -5.99 12.00
C VAL A 70 17.10 -5.46 11.13
N SER A 71 16.31 -6.35 10.53
CA SER A 71 15.15 -5.96 9.73
C SER A 71 14.11 -5.21 10.58
N LEU A 72 13.86 -5.65 11.82
CA LEU A 72 12.98 -4.94 12.75
C LEU A 72 13.51 -3.56 13.12
N ALA A 73 14.80 -3.43 13.42
CA ALA A 73 15.42 -2.15 13.73
C ALA A 73 15.34 -1.17 12.55
N LEU A 74 15.62 -1.64 11.33
CA LEU A 74 15.48 -0.85 10.10
C LEU A 74 14.03 -0.46 9.82
N SER A 75 13.07 -1.28 10.22
CA SER A 75 11.65 -0.94 10.12
C SER A 75 11.32 0.29 10.96
N CYS A 76 11.82 0.35 12.20
CA CYS A 76 11.65 1.51 13.08
C CYS A 76 12.28 2.77 12.48
N VAL A 77 13.50 2.68 11.97
CA VAL A 77 14.19 3.79 11.30
C VAL A 77 13.42 4.26 10.07
N GLY A 78 12.91 3.30 9.28
CA GLY A 78 12.05 3.57 8.13
C GLY A 78 10.84 4.42 8.50
N VAL A 79 10.10 4.03 9.55
CA VAL A 79 8.94 4.80 10.01
C VAL A 79 9.30 6.23 10.39
N VAL A 80 10.42 6.46 11.08
CA VAL A 80 10.87 7.82 11.42
C VAL A 80 11.19 8.64 10.16
N MET A 81 11.85 8.02 9.15
CA MET A 81 12.13 8.68 7.88
C MET A 81 10.84 9.03 7.11
N SER A 82 9.79 8.21 7.24
CA SER A 82 8.53 8.42 6.54
C SER A 82 7.88 9.76 6.87
N TRP A 83 8.03 10.25 8.11
CA TRP A 83 7.43 11.51 8.56
C TRP A 83 7.90 12.69 7.71
N TYR A 84 9.19 12.71 7.39
CA TYR A 84 9.77 13.73 6.52
C TYR A 84 9.40 13.51 5.04
N LEU A 85 9.47 12.25 4.57
CA LEU A 85 9.22 11.92 3.17
C LEU A 85 7.80 12.23 2.73
N ILE A 86 6.80 11.86 3.55
CA ILE A 86 5.36 12.08 3.26
C ILE A 86 5.07 13.56 3.06
N TYR A 87 5.65 14.41 3.90
CA TYR A 87 5.51 15.85 3.78
C TYR A 87 6.15 16.38 2.48
N ARG A 88 7.35 15.89 2.12
CA ARG A 88 8.11 16.44 0.99
C ARG A 88 7.63 15.96 -0.38
N PHE A 89 7.34 14.67 -0.56
CA PHE A 89 7.14 14.05 -1.88
C PHE A 89 5.68 13.75 -2.23
N GLY A 90 4.78 13.73 -1.25
CA GLY A 90 3.36 13.40 -1.48
C GLY A 90 3.07 11.90 -1.45
N ARG A 91 1.80 11.55 -1.37
CA ARG A 91 1.36 10.19 -1.05
C ARG A 91 1.46 9.29 -2.27
N ARG A 92 0.96 9.76 -3.42
CA ARG A 92 0.93 9.00 -4.67
C ARG A 92 2.35 8.70 -5.15
N SER A 93 3.23 9.68 -5.10
CA SER A 93 4.62 9.54 -5.59
C SER A 93 5.40 8.53 -4.75
N LEU A 94 5.29 8.58 -3.41
CA LEU A 94 5.95 7.62 -2.53
C LEU A 94 5.40 6.21 -2.68
N TYR A 95 4.08 6.08 -2.83
CA TYR A 95 3.43 4.80 -3.02
C TYR A 95 3.85 4.13 -4.32
N LEU A 96 3.89 4.88 -5.43
CA LEU A 96 4.37 4.35 -6.71
C LEU A 96 5.87 4.03 -6.68
N PHE A 97 6.68 4.88 -6.03
CA PHE A 97 8.11 4.63 -5.87
C PHE A 97 8.38 3.30 -5.18
N GLU A 98 7.67 3.05 -4.07
CA GLU A 98 7.77 1.78 -3.36
C GLU A 98 7.43 0.60 -4.27
N LEU A 99 6.25 0.60 -4.89
CA LEU A 99 5.82 -0.50 -5.74
C LEU A 99 6.83 -0.82 -6.86
N TRP A 100 7.45 0.21 -7.46
CA TRP A 100 8.52 0.02 -8.44
C TRP A 100 9.79 -0.57 -7.83
N THR A 101 10.23 -0.07 -6.68
CA THR A 101 11.41 -0.62 -5.99
C THR A 101 11.22 -2.06 -5.56
N SER A 102 10.04 -2.42 -5.05
CA SER A 102 9.69 -3.79 -4.67
C SER A 102 9.57 -4.72 -5.88
N PHE A 103 9.02 -4.24 -7.00
CA PHE A 103 9.01 -4.99 -8.26
C PHE A 103 10.43 -5.30 -8.76
N ILE A 104 11.31 -4.29 -8.82
CA ILE A 104 12.70 -4.46 -9.28
C ILE A 104 13.48 -5.35 -8.31
N GLY A 105 13.31 -5.14 -6.99
CA GLY A 105 13.97 -5.92 -5.94
C GLY A 105 13.60 -7.40 -6.00
N LEU A 106 12.32 -7.72 -6.14
CA LEU A 106 11.88 -9.12 -6.26
C LEU A 106 12.30 -9.75 -7.58
N LEU A 107 12.34 -9.00 -8.69
CA LEU A 107 12.85 -9.51 -9.96
C LEU A 107 14.35 -9.80 -9.88
N ALA A 108 15.14 -8.95 -9.21
CA ALA A 108 16.55 -9.20 -8.95
C ALA A 108 16.77 -10.44 -8.05
N VAL A 109 15.97 -10.59 -6.99
CA VAL A 109 16.03 -11.77 -6.12
C VAL A 109 15.66 -13.04 -6.88
N ALA A 110 14.60 -13.01 -7.68
CA ALA A 110 14.11 -14.15 -8.46
C ALA A 110 15.11 -14.59 -9.54
N THR A 111 15.75 -13.64 -10.22
CA THR A 111 16.80 -13.92 -11.22
C THR A 111 18.05 -14.50 -10.55
N ALA A 112 18.51 -13.92 -9.45
CA ALA A 112 19.64 -14.45 -8.67
C ALA A 112 19.38 -15.90 -8.19
N ALA A 113 18.14 -16.20 -7.80
CA ALA A 113 17.73 -17.54 -7.35
C ALA A 113 17.72 -18.57 -8.48
N THR A 114 17.56 -18.14 -9.73
CA THR A 114 17.59 -19.05 -10.90
C THR A 114 18.99 -19.36 -11.42
N ILE A 115 19.95 -18.46 -11.21
CA ILE A 115 21.28 -18.54 -11.83
C ILE A 115 22.29 -19.26 -10.94
N SER A 116 22.30 -19.01 -9.62
CA SER A 116 23.27 -19.66 -8.72
C SER A 116 22.76 -19.82 -7.28
N ASN A 117 22.92 -21.02 -6.73
CA ASN A 117 22.71 -21.34 -5.32
C ASN A 117 24.04 -21.31 -4.54
N SER A 118 24.83 -20.25 -4.73
CA SER A 118 26.06 -20.04 -3.96
C SER A 118 25.77 -19.24 -2.69
N GLN A 119 26.56 -19.45 -1.63
CA GLN A 119 26.45 -18.68 -0.38
C GLN A 119 26.54 -17.17 -0.61
N LYS A 120 27.35 -16.71 -1.58
CA LYS A 120 27.45 -15.29 -1.97
C LYS A 120 26.15 -14.75 -2.59
N SER A 121 25.48 -15.58 -3.39
CA SER A 121 24.18 -15.24 -4.01
C SER A 121 23.12 -15.02 -2.93
N SER A 122 23.10 -15.90 -1.92
CA SER A 122 22.17 -15.79 -0.80
C SER A 122 22.38 -14.54 0.05
N TYR A 123 23.63 -14.15 0.33
CA TYR A 123 23.91 -12.89 1.04
C TYR A 123 23.45 -11.68 0.23
N ALA A 124 23.68 -11.66 -1.09
CA ALA A 124 23.22 -10.57 -1.95
C ALA A 124 21.68 -10.46 -1.96
N GLN A 125 20.97 -11.59 -2.03
CA GLN A 125 19.51 -11.63 -1.95
C GLN A 125 18.99 -11.14 -0.59
N ALA A 126 19.60 -11.58 0.50
CA ALA A 126 19.29 -11.13 1.85
C ALA A 126 19.43 -9.60 1.98
N SER A 127 20.52 -9.03 1.46
CA SER A 127 20.71 -7.57 1.46
C SER A 127 19.63 -6.84 0.68
N ILE A 128 19.24 -7.33 -0.51
CA ILE A 128 18.16 -6.72 -1.31
C ILE A 128 16.83 -6.75 -0.55
N VAL A 129 16.50 -7.87 0.08
CA VAL A 129 15.28 -8.02 0.89
C VAL A 129 15.28 -7.04 2.06
N ILE A 130 16.39 -6.94 2.80
CA ILE A 130 16.51 -6.03 3.95
C ILE A 130 16.41 -4.56 3.52
N CYS A 131 17.06 -4.17 2.41
CA CYS A 131 16.91 -2.84 1.83
C CYS A 131 15.46 -2.55 1.43
N SER A 132 14.76 -3.54 0.86
CA SER A 132 13.35 -3.42 0.48
C SER A 132 12.44 -3.21 1.70
N VAL A 133 12.73 -3.89 2.82
CA VAL A 133 12.01 -3.68 4.10
C VAL A 133 12.15 -2.24 4.58
N LEU A 134 13.36 -1.68 4.54
CA LEU A 134 13.60 -0.29 4.92
C LEU A 134 12.80 0.68 4.04
N ILE A 135 12.86 0.50 2.72
CA ILE A 135 12.13 1.35 1.76
C ILE A 135 10.62 1.26 2.03
N ARG A 136 10.09 0.05 2.22
CA ARG A 136 8.66 -0.18 2.50
C ARG A 136 8.18 0.57 3.73
N PHE A 137 8.91 0.50 4.84
CA PHE A 137 8.54 1.21 6.06
C PHE A 137 8.81 2.73 6.01
N ALA A 138 9.74 3.18 5.16
CA ALA A 138 9.94 4.59 4.89
C ALA A 138 8.86 5.22 3.99
N THR A 139 8.12 4.40 3.24
CA THR A 139 7.20 4.86 2.21
C THR A 139 5.80 4.25 2.39
N ALA A 140 5.47 3.16 1.69
CA ALA A 140 4.12 2.63 1.61
C ALA A 140 3.50 2.31 2.97
N GLY A 141 4.27 1.78 3.93
CA GLY A 141 3.74 1.39 5.24
C GLY A 141 2.95 2.53 5.91
N PRO A 142 3.59 3.66 6.27
CA PRO A 142 2.89 4.80 6.86
C PRO A 142 2.00 5.56 5.86
N VAL A 143 2.39 5.64 4.58
CA VAL A 143 1.61 6.33 3.52
C VAL A 143 0.22 5.71 3.36
N CYS A 144 0.07 4.40 3.47
CA CYS A 144 -1.24 3.74 3.37
C CYS A 144 -2.25 4.25 4.41
N TYR A 145 -1.81 4.43 5.65
CA TYR A 145 -2.67 4.92 6.73
C TYR A 145 -3.08 6.38 6.48
N ALA A 146 -2.16 7.20 5.96
CA ALA A 146 -2.48 8.57 5.55
C ALA A 146 -3.50 8.60 4.41
N ILE A 147 -3.29 7.80 3.35
CA ILE A 147 -4.23 7.66 2.22
C ILE A 147 -5.62 7.25 2.72
N LEU A 148 -5.69 6.28 3.62
CA LEU A 148 -6.95 5.78 4.16
C LEU A 148 -7.73 6.88 4.89
N ALA A 149 -7.04 7.67 5.72
CA ALA A 149 -7.64 8.78 6.46
C ALA A 149 -8.08 9.93 5.52
N GLU A 150 -7.27 10.26 4.51
CA GLU A 150 -7.46 11.39 3.60
C GLU A 150 -8.54 11.13 2.52
N ILE A 151 -8.67 9.89 2.04
CA ILE A 151 -9.64 9.55 0.98
C ILE A 151 -11.03 9.27 1.53
N SER A 152 -11.10 8.76 2.75
CA SER A 152 -12.37 8.48 3.42
C SER A 152 -13.19 9.76 3.64
N SER A 153 -14.47 9.73 3.27
CA SER A 153 -15.40 10.81 3.61
C SER A 153 -15.55 10.90 5.13
N VAL A 154 -15.64 12.12 5.66
CA VAL A 154 -15.70 12.38 7.11
C VAL A 154 -16.81 11.57 7.80
N SER A 155 -18.01 11.53 7.23
CA SER A 155 -19.17 10.81 7.80
C SER A 155 -19.10 9.28 7.66
N LEU A 156 -18.28 8.76 6.74
CA LEU A 156 -18.14 7.31 6.47
C LEU A 156 -16.75 6.79 6.82
N ARG A 157 -15.94 7.59 7.52
CA ARG A 157 -14.52 7.31 7.76
C ARG A 157 -14.34 6.01 8.53
N SER A 158 -14.97 5.90 9.69
CA SER A 158 -14.89 4.71 10.55
C SER A 158 -15.34 3.44 9.80
N LYS A 159 -16.45 3.52 9.06
CA LYS A 159 -17.00 2.41 8.27
C LYS A 159 -16.07 1.99 7.11
N THR A 160 -15.54 2.96 6.38
CA THR A 160 -14.61 2.72 5.26
C THR A 160 -13.29 2.11 5.74
N ILE A 161 -12.75 2.62 6.86
CA ILE A 161 -11.56 2.05 7.51
C ILE A 161 -11.81 0.59 7.91
N SER A 162 -12.97 0.32 8.50
CA SER A 162 -13.35 -1.04 8.91
C SER A 162 -13.41 -2.00 7.72
N ILE A 163 -14.06 -1.61 6.61
CA ILE A 163 -14.12 -2.43 5.38
C ILE A 163 -12.71 -2.65 4.80
N ALA A 164 -11.89 -1.60 4.72
CA ALA A 164 -10.51 -1.71 4.24
C ALA A 164 -9.67 -2.65 5.11
N ARG A 165 -9.89 -2.64 6.43
CA ARG A 165 -9.18 -3.52 7.36
C ARG A 165 -9.63 -4.97 7.27
N VAL A 166 -10.93 -5.22 7.09
CA VAL A 166 -11.43 -6.57 6.81
C VAL A 166 -10.82 -7.11 5.51
N THR A 167 -10.79 -6.28 4.46
CA THR A 167 -10.18 -6.64 3.17
C THR A 167 -8.70 -6.97 3.32
N TYR A 168 -7.97 -6.21 4.14
CA TYR A 168 -6.57 -6.50 4.49
C TYR A 168 -6.41 -7.90 5.11
N TYR A 169 -7.22 -8.24 6.12
CA TYR A 169 -7.12 -9.54 6.79
C TYR A 169 -7.50 -10.72 5.87
N ILE A 170 -8.53 -10.55 5.04
CA ILE A 170 -8.88 -11.56 4.03
C ILE A 170 -7.70 -11.77 3.07
N SER A 171 -7.12 -10.67 2.58
CA SER A 171 -5.95 -10.72 1.70
C SER A 171 -4.74 -11.36 2.38
N GLN A 172 -4.58 -11.17 3.70
CA GLN A 172 -3.54 -11.79 4.50
C GLN A 172 -3.68 -13.30 4.57
N ILE A 173 -4.89 -13.80 4.83
CA ILE A 173 -5.15 -15.24 4.86
C ILE A 173 -4.84 -15.85 3.47
N VAL A 174 -5.33 -15.22 2.40
CA VAL A 174 -5.11 -15.71 1.03
C VAL A 174 -3.63 -15.68 0.66
N CYS A 175 -2.94 -14.56 0.87
CA CYS A 175 -1.52 -14.42 0.51
C CYS A 175 -0.65 -15.39 1.30
N ASN A 176 -0.87 -15.52 2.61
CA ASN A 176 -0.08 -16.44 3.45
C ASN A 176 -0.29 -17.90 3.06
N THR A 177 -1.54 -18.28 2.74
CA THR A 177 -1.85 -19.65 2.29
C THR A 177 -1.17 -19.93 0.95
N LEU A 178 -1.32 -19.02 -0.03
CA LEU A 178 -0.68 -19.14 -1.34
C LEU A 178 0.85 -19.19 -1.21
N GLN A 179 1.44 -18.32 -0.40
CA GLN A 179 2.90 -18.28 -0.23
C GLN A 179 3.43 -19.57 0.41
N THR A 180 2.73 -20.10 1.41
CA THR A 180 3.06 -21.39 2.03
C THR A 180 3.00 -22.52 1.01
N TYR A 181 1.96 -22.54 0.18
CA TYR A 181 1.79 -23.51 -0.91
C TYR A 181 2.91 -23.41 -1.98
N LEU A 182 3.32 -22.19 -2.33
CA LEU A 182 4.38 -21.93 -3.31
C LEU A 182 5.77 -22.35 -2.82
N ILE A 183 6.05 -22.23 -1.52
CA ILE A 183 7.36 -22.55 -0.93
C ILE A 183 7.44 -24.01 -0.48
N SER A 184 6.31 -24.62 -0.08
CA SER A 184 6.29 -25.96 0.51
C SER A 184 6.98 -27.00 -0.41
N PRO A 185 7.90 -27.81 0.13
CA PRO A 185 8.65 -28.81 -0.65
C PRO A 185 7.76 -29.94 -1.17
N ASN A 186 6.58 -30.15 -0.59
CA ASN A 186 5.64 -31.20 -0.96
C ASN A 186 4.62 -30.77 -2.03
N GLU A 187 4.63 -29.50 -2.45
CA GLU A 187 3.65 -28.89 -3.34
C GLU A 187 4.36 -28.36 -4.60
N LEU A 188 4.17 -27.08 -4.94
CA LEU A 188 4.76 -26.44 -6.12
C LEU A 188 6.29 -26.28 -6.04
N ASN A 189 6.87 -26.30 -4.83
CA ASN A 189 8.31 -26.23 -4.56
C ASN A 189 9.04 -25.17 -5.43
N LEU A 190 8.39 -24.02 -5.62
CA LEU A 190 8.90 -22.97 -6.50
C LEU A 190 10.07 -22.23 -5.86
N LYS A 191 10.30 -22.40 -4.55
CA LYS A 191 11.50 -21.90 -3.85
C LYS A 191 11.70 -20.40 -4.16
N GLY A 192 12.92 -19.97 -4.51
CA GLY A 192 13.21 -18.60 -4.94
C GLY A 192 12.60 -18.20 -6.30
N LYS A 193 12.06 -19.12 -7.09
CA LYS A 193 11.28 -18.79 -8.31
C LYS A 193 9.91 -18.22 -7.98
N SER A 194 9.43 -18.36 -6.74
CA SER A 194 8.17 -17.72 -6.30
C SER A 194 8.20 -16.20 -6.46
N GLY A 195 9.38 -15.57 -6.40
CA GLY A 195 9.57 -14.15 -6.69
C GLY A 195 9.11 -13.71 -8.09
N TRP A 196 9.12 -14.61 -9.09
CA TRP A 196 8.56 -14.31 -10.43
C TRP A 196 7.04 -14.18 -10.41
N VAL A 197 6.36 -15.03 -9.64
CA VAL A 197 4.91 -15.00 -9.48
C VAL A 197 4.52 -13.73 -8.75
N SER A 198 5.20 -13.41 -7.64
CA SER A 198 4.97 -12.18 -6.89
C SER A 198 5.19 -10.93 -7.75
N SER A 199 6.28 -10.87 -8.53
CA SER A 199 6.61 -9.73 -9.39
C SER A 199 5.50 -9.43 -10.42
N ARG A 200 4.81 -10.44 -10.96
CA ARG A 200 3.68 -10.24 -11.88
C ARG A 200 2.50 -9.55 -11.20
N SER A 201 2.22 -9.91 -9.94
CA SER A 201 1.17 -9.26 -9.16
C SER A 201 1.50 -7.78 -8.93
N PHE A 202 2.76 -7.42 -8.71
CA PHE A 202 3.18 -6.02 -8.56
C PHE A 202 2.93 -5.17 -9.80
N ILE A 203 3.07 -5.72 -11.01
CA ILE A 203 2.75 -4.98 -12.24
C ILE A 203 1.28 -4.54 -12.25
N LEU A 204 0.38 -5.42 -11.82
CA LEU A 204 -1.05 -5.10 -11.72
C LEU A 204 -1.30 -4.02 -10.65
N LEU A 205 -0.61 -4.08 -9.51
CA LEU A 205 -0.71 -3.08 -8.45
C LEU A 205 -0.13 -1.72 -8.88
N ILE A 206 0.97 -1.70 -9.62
CA ILE A 206 1.56 -0.48 -10.20
C ILE A 206 0.58 0.15 -11.18
N LEU A 207 -0.01 -0.65 -12.07
CA LEU A 207 -0.99 -0.16 -13.04
C LEU A 207 -2.22 0.42 -12.34
N TRP A 208 -2.72 -0.28 -11.33
CA TRP A 208 -3.84 0.22 -10.51
C TRP A 208 -3.47 1.53 -9.80
N ALA A 209 -2.34 1.58 -9.08
CA ALA A 209 -1.91 2.78 -8.36
C ALA A 209 -1.69 3.95 -9.33
N TYR A 210 -1.19 3.68 -10.53
CA TYR A 210 -1.00 4.71 -11.54
C TYR A 210 -2.33 5.31 -12.02
N PHE A 211 -3.36 4.52 -12.27
CA PHE A 211 -4.64 5.03 -12.80
C PHE A 211 -5.62 5.50 -11.72
N ARG A 212 -5.66 4.86 -10.55
CA ARG A 212 -6.72 5.03 -9.55
C ARG A 212 -6.30 5.81 -8.31
N LEU A 213 -5.03 5.79 -7.91
CA LEU A 213 -4.57 6.43 -6.67
C LEU A 213 -4.41 7.96 -6.85
N PRO A 214 -5.20 8.82 -6.19
CA PRO A 214 -5.06 10.26 -6.31
C PRO A 214 -3.88 10.79 -5.49
N GLU A 215 -3.41 12.00 -5.80
CA GLU A 215 -2.49 12.75 -4.94
C GLU A 215 -3.30 13.70 -4.06
N THR A 216 -3.13 13.57 -2.74
CA THR A 216 -3.86 14.30 -1.69
C THR A 216 -2.99 15.35 -0.98
N LYS A 217 -1.70 15.44 -1.33
CA LYS A 217 -0.78 16.38 -0.70
C LYS A 217 -1.26 17.83 -0.80
N GLY A 218 -1.38 18.47 0.37
CA GLY A 218 -1.64 19.91 0.48
C GLY A 218 -3.08 20.33 0.16
N ARG A 219 -4.02 19.38 0.20
CA ARG A 219 -5.45 19.63 -0.01
C ARG A 219 -6.22 19.55 1.29
N PHE A 220 -7.24 20.38 1.44
CA PHE A 220 -8.21 20.29 2.51
C PHE A 220 -9.19 19.12 2.26
N PHE A 221 -9.79 18.59 3.33
CA PHE A 221 -10.75 17.50 3.22
C PHE A 221 -11.96 17.88 2.34
N GLU A 222 -12.40 19.14 2.41
CA GLU A 222 -13.50 19.67 1.60
C GLU A 222 -13.17 19.69 0.10
N GLU A 223 -11.95 20.09 -0.27
CA GLU A 223 -11.50 20.05 -1.67
C GLU A 223 -11.45 18.61 -2.20
N ILE A 224 -10.94 17.68 -1.39
CA ILE A 224 -10.92 16.26 -1.73
C ILE A 224 -12.35 15.76 -1.94
N ASP A 225 -13.27 16.20 -1.08
CA ASP A 225 -14.67 15.82 -1.16
C ASP A 225 -15.33 16.28 -2.46
N PHE A 226 -15.10 17.54 -2.84
CA PHE A 226 -15.54 18.12 -4.10
C PHE A 226 -14.96 17.38 -5.31
N LEU A 227 -13.66 17.05 -5.30
CA LEU A 227 -13.02 16.32 -6.40
C LEU A 227 -13.62 14.92 -6.61
N PHE A 228 -13.95 14.22 -5.52
CA PHE A 228 -14.62 12.93 -5.59
C PHE A 228 -16.08 13.07 -6.05
N ALA A 229 -16.81 14.08 -5.59
CA ALA A 229 -18.19 14.36 -6.01
C ALA A 229 -18.27 14.62 -7.52
N ASN A 230 -17.35 15.42 -8.06
CA ASN A 230 -17.23 15.73 -9.50
C ASN A 230 -16.55 14.63 -10.32
N ARG A 231 -16.26 13.47 -9.72
CA ARG A 231 -15.67 12.29 -10.38
C ARG A 231 -14.37 12.61 -11.14
N VAL A 232 -13.58 13.56 -10.63
CA VAL A 232 -12.33 13.97 -11.29
C VAL A 232 -11.37 12.77 -11.40
N PRO A 233 -10.70 12.56 -12.54
CA PRO A 233 -9.74 11.46 -12.68
C PRO A 233 -8.60 11.60 -11.66
N ALA A 234 -8.13 10.49 -11.07
CA ALA A 234 -7.12 10.50 -10.00
C ALA A 234 -5.83 11.26 -10.39
N ARG A 235 -5.48 11.25 -11.67
CA ARG A 235 -4.31 11.95 -12.23
C ARG A 235 -4.45 13.47 -12.22
N LYS A 236 -5.67 13.99 -12.30
CA LYS A 236 -5.95 15.44 -12.35
C LYS A 236 -6.13 16.07 -10.97
N PHE A 237 -6.14 15.27 -9.89
CA PHE A 237 -6.26 15.78 -8.51
C PHE A 237 -5.21 16.84 -8.17
N ARG A 238 -3.98 16.67 -8.66
CA ARG A 238 -2.90 17.65 -8.44
C ARG A 238 -3.13 18.98 -9.16
N VAL A 239 -3.72 18.96 -10.35
CA VAL A 239 -3.80 20.11 -11.26
C VAL A 239 -5.13 20.86 -11.12
N THR A 240 -6.18 20.20 -10.66
CA THR A 240 -7.52 20.79 -10.56
C THR A 240 -7.55 21.78 -9.39
N ASN A 241 -7.66 23.07 -9.66
CA ASN A 241 -7.93 24.05 -8.60
C ASN A 241 -9.40 23.92 -8.19
N VAL A 242 -9.63 23.90 -6.88
CA VAL A 242 -10.95 23.86 -6.28
C VAL A 242 -11.03 25.10 -5.42
N ASP A 243 -12.02 25.95 -5.69
CA ASP A 243 -12.30 27.07 -4.82
C ASP A 243 -13.34 26.60 -3.77
N PRO A 244 -12.99 26.53 -2.48
CA PRO A 244 -13.86 25.96 -1.44
C PRO A 244 -15.21 26.69 -1.29
N PHE A 245 -15.32 27.91 -1.81
CA PHE A 245 -16.50 28.76 -1.67
C PHE A 245 -17.42 28.78 -2.91
N ASP A 246 -17.01 28.16 -4.01
CA ASP A 246 -17.80 28.12 -5.25
C ASP A 246 -18.83 26.97 -5.17
N SER A 247 -19.76 27.12 -4.24
CA SER A 247 -20.89 26.20 -4.01
C SER A 247 -22.07 26.43 -4.96
N THR A 248 -21.93 27.32 -5.94
CA THR A 248 -22.91 27.57 -6.99
C THR A 248 -22.43 26.92 -8.28
N GLY A 249 -23.09 25.82 -8.66
CA GLY A 249 -22.74 25.10 -9.88
C GLY A 249 -22.78 25.97 -11.12
N THR A 250 -21.63 26.21 -11.73
CA THR A 250 -21.53 26.70 -13.11
C THR A 250 -21.63 25.52 -14.05
N LYS A 251 -22.88 25.18 -14.39
CA LYS A 251 -23.20 24.83 -15.78
C LYS A 251 -23.10 26.10 -16.61
N GLU A 252 -21.88 26.51 -16.96
CA GLU A 252 -21.65 27.51 -18.00
C GLU A 252 -20.58 27.00 -18.95
N ASP A 253 -20.91 25.93 -19.67
CA ASP A 253 -20.50 25.83 -21.07
C ASP A 253 -21.46 26.72 -21.87
N GLU A 254 -21.31 28.04 -21.73
CA GLU A 254 -21.95 29.00 -22.61
C GLU A 254 -20.98 29.33 -23.77
N LYS A 255 -21.38 28.82 -24.94
CA LYS A 255 -21.05 29.29 -26.29
C LYS A 255 -20.07 30.47 -26.38
N ALA A 256 -18.91 30.21 -26.99
CA ALA A 256 -18.28 31.10 -27.96
C ALA A 256 -17.52 30.25 -28.99
#